data_AF-V9FX70-F1
#
_entry.id   AF-V9FX70-F1
#
_cell.length_a   1.000
_cell.length_b   1.000
_cell.length_c   1.000
_cell.angle_alpha   90.00
_cell.angle_beta   90.00
_cell.angle_gamma   90.00
#
_symmetry.space_group_name_H-M   'P 1'
#
loop_
_entity.id
_entity.type
_entity.pdbx_description
1 polymer ?
#
loop_
_entity_poly.entity_id
_entity_poly.type
_entity_poly.pdbx_seq_one_letter_code
_entity_poly.pdbx_strand_id
1 'polypeptide(L)'
;MGRTSPAQAAVVEAIARCQFPPFLSYPEMISETLMSEWFGFPTLTWAPECLEPNRKPKCVVIACRCVPKVKQYKKRTVEDVEHRTVLYYARYQCTGGVKKSFSTISDAYLS
;
A
#
# COMPACT_ATOMS: atom_id res chain seq x y z
N MET A 1 5.09 21.46 -8.56
CA MET A 1 4.44 20.13 -8.53
C MET A 1 4.92 19.42 -7.28
N GLY A 2 4.06 19.14 -6.31
CA GLY A 2 4.49 18.51 -5.04
C GLY A 2 5.09 17.13 -5.32
N ARG A 3 6.29 16.85 -4.80
CA ARG A 3 6.91 15.51 -4.89
C ARG A 3 5.92 14.49 -4.31
N THR A 4 5.41 13.59 -5.15
CA THR A 4 4.66 12.43 -4.69
C THR A 4 5.60 11.53 -3.89
N SER A 5 5.14 11.08 -2.72
CA SER A 5 5.96 10.18 -1.89
C SER A 5 6.18 8.82 -2.60
N PRO A 6 7.29 8.11 -2.37
CA PRO A 6 7.51 6.79 -2.96
C PRO A 6 6.38 5.81 -2.65
N ALA A 7 5.84 5.84 -1.42
CA ALA A 7 4.70 5.03 -1.02
C ALA A 7 3.43 5.36 -1.82
N GLN A 8 3.21 6.64 -2.12
CA GLN A 8 2.09 7.07 -2.95
C GLN A 8 2.24 6.57 -4.38
N ALA A 9 3.41 6.75 -4.98
CA ALA A 9 3.67 6.30 -6.34
C ALA A 9 3.45 4.78 -6.47
N ALA A 10 4.06 4.01 -5.56
CA ALA A 10 3.95 2.55 -5.55
C ALA A 10 2.50 2.07 -5.40
N VAL A 11 1.75 2.59 -4.41
CA VAL A 11 0.36 2.16 -4.19
C VAL A 11 -0.54 2.54 -5.37
N VAL A 12 -0.41 3.75 -5.92
CA VAL A 12 -1.21 4.17 -7.08
C VAL A 12 -0.91 3.30 -8.30
N GLU A 13 0.35 2.98 -8.54
CA GLU A 13 0.76 2.08 -9.62
C GLU A 13 0.21 0.66 -9.43
N ALA A 14 0.32 0.10 -8.23
CA ALA A 14 -0.22 -1.23 -7.91
C ALA A 14 -1.74 -1.29 -8.14
N ILE A 15 -2.49 -0.23 -7.79
CA ILE A 15 -3.93 -0.14 -8.08
C ILE A 15 -4.19 -0.06 -9.59
N ALA A 16 -3.43 0.77 -10.31
CA ALA A 16 -3.59 0.95 -11.75
C ALA A 16 -3.37 -0.37 -12.52
N ARG A 17 -2.36 -1.13 -12.09
CA ARG A 17 -1.96 -2.42 -12.68
C ARG A 17 -2.75 -3.63 -12.16
N CYS A 18 -3.70 -3.43 -11.22
CA CYS A 18 -4.40 -4.52 -10.54
C CYS A 18 -3.45 -5.58 -9.97
N GLN A 19 -2.41 -5.10 -9.28
CA GLN A 19 -1.32 -5.95 -8.84
C GLN A 19 -1.68 -6.67 -7.53
N PHE A 20 -2.40 -7.77 -7.67
CA PHE A 20 -2.75 -8.67 -6.59
C PHE A 20 -2.78 -10.13 -7.07
N PRO A 21 -2.17 -11.09 -6.36
CA PRO A 21 -1.44 -10.96 -5.09
C PRO A 21 -0.22 -10.02 -5.20
N PRO A 22 0.20 -9.38 -4.09
CA PRO A 22 1.36 -8.52 -4.11
C PRO A 22 2.61 -9.36 -4.42
N PHE A 23 3.58 -8.75 -5.10
CA PHE A 23 4.84 -9.39 -5.45
C PHE A 23 6.00 -8.61 -4.84
N LEU A 24 7.07 -9.34 -4.54
CA LEU A 24 8.28 -8.76 -3.98
C LEU A 24 9.16 -8.23 -5.12
N SER A 25 9.44 -6.92 -5.09
CA SER A 25 10.33 -6.26 -6.05
C SER A 25 11.70 -6.07 -5.41
N TYR A 26 12.69 -6.72 -5.98
CA TYR A 26 14.08 -6.65 -5.52
C TYR A 26 14.83 -5.51 -6.22
N PRO A 27 15.76 -4.83 -5.55
CA PRO A 27 16.54 -3.75 -6.16
C PRO A 27 17.27 -4.17 -7.45
N GLU A 28 17.82 -5.37 -7.50
CA GLU A 28 18.55 -5.90 -8.67
C GLU A 28 17.65 -6.16 -9.89
N MET A 29 16.33 -6.22 -9.72
CA MET A 29 15.37 -6.37 -10.83
C MET A 29 15.12 -5.04 -11.56
N ILE A 30 15.50 -3.91 -10.97
CA ILE A 30 15.26 -2.59 -11.54
C ILE A 30 16.41 -2.28 -12.50
N SER A 31 16.11 -2.29 -13.80
CA SER A 31 17.04 -1.87 -14.86
C SER A 31 17.57 -0.47 -14.57
N GLU A 32 18.85 -0.24 -14.87
CA GLU A 32 19.54 1.05 -14.71
C GLU A 32 19.87 1.47 -13.26
N THR A 33 19.73 0.57 -12.28
CA THR A 33 20.21 0.82 -10.91
C THR A 33 21.72 0.70 -10.79
N LEU A 34 22.32 1.55 -9.95
CA LEU A 34 23.74 1.42 -9.60
C LEU A 34 23.91 0.16 -8.72
N MET A 35 25.05 -0.52 -8.82
CA MET A 35 25.34 -1.68 -7.95
C MET A 35 25.25 -1.35 -6.45
N SER A 36 25.52 -0.09 -6.07
CA SER A 36 25.35 0.39 -4.69
C SER A 36 23.90 0.40 -4.22
N GLU A 37 22.93 0.49 -5.13
CA GLU A 37 21.50 0.46 -4.84
C GLU A 37 20.98 -0.98 -4.66
N TRP A 38 21.74 -1.98 -5.12
CA TRP A 38 21.39 -3.40 -4.92
C TRP A 38 21.42 -3.82 -3.45
N PHE A 39 22.16 -3.09 -2.61
CA PHE A 39 22.16 -3.28 -1.16
C PHE A 39 20.89 -2.72 -0.47
N GLY A 40 19.94 -2.20 -1.24
CA GLY A 40 18.62 -1.82 -0.76
C GLY A 40 17.79 -3.00 -0.26
N PHE A 41 16.70 -2.70 0.44
CA PHE A 41 15.76 -3.73 0.86
C PHE A 41 14.72 -4.00 -0.24
N PRO A 42 14.33 -5.27 -0.46
CA PRO A 42 13.20 -5.61 -1.31
C PRO A 42 11.94 -4.85 -0.88
N THR A 43 11.11 -4.50 -1.86
CA THR A 43 9.89 -3.73 -1.64
C THR A 43 8.65 -4.55 -1.97
N LEU A 44 7.61 -4.39 -1.15
CA LEU A 44 6.31 -5.03 -1.30
C LEU A 44 5.24 -3.94 -1.25
N THR A 45 4.37 -3.89 -2.26
CA THR A 45 3.25 -2.94 -2.27
C THR A 45 1.94 -3.64 -2.00
N TRP A 46 1.25 -3.22 -0.95
CA TRP A 46 -0.04 -3.77 -0.52
C TRP A 46 -1.19 -2.82 -0.89
N ALA A 47 -1.93 -3.20 -1.93
CA ALA A 47 -3.07 -2.45 -2.46
C ALA A 47 -4.26 -3.38 -2.81
N PRO A 48 -4.83 -4.10 -1.83
CA PRO A 48 -5.94 -5.03 -2.03
C PRO A 48 -7.20 -4.38 -2.64
N GLU A 49 -7.39 -3.07 -2.46
CA GLU A 49 -8.47 -2.30 -3.07
C GLU A 49 -8.51 -2.38 -4.61
N CYS A 50 -7.44 -2.83 -5.27
CA CYS A 50 -7.43 -3.07 -6.70
C CYS A 50 -8.33 -4.23 -7.14
N LEU A 51 -8.66 -5.16 -6.23
CA LEU A 51 -9.60 -6.26 -6.47
C LEU A 51 -11.06 -5.83 -6.40
N GLU A 52 -11.35 -4.68 -5.80
CA GLU A 52 -12.72 -4.18 -5.70
C GLU A 52 -13.24 -3.74 -7.07
N PRO A 53 -14.53 -3.95 -7.40
CA PRO A 53 -15.08 -3.65 -8.73
C PRO A 53 -14.83 -2.22 -9.22
N ASN A 54 -14.74 -1.27 -8.28
CA ASN A 54 -14.51 0.14 -8.57
C ASN A 54 -13.05 0.58 -8.35
N ARG A 55 -12.14 -0.35 -8.02
CA ARG A 55 -10.76 -0.08 -7.58
C ARG A 55 -10.67 0.96 -6.46
N LYS A 56 -11.67 0.91 -5.57
CA LYS A 56 -11.85 1.85 -4.47
C LYS A 56 -11.81 1.07 -3.16
N PRO A 57 -11.26 1.66 -2.09
CA PRO A 57 -11.21 1.02 -0.79
C PRO A 57 -12.61 0.78 -0.22
N LYS A 58 -12.79 -0.34 0.48
CA LYS A 58 -14.00 -0.63 1.27
C LYS A 58 -13.88 0.00 2.66
N CYS A 59 -15.01 0.47 3.20
CA CYS A 59 -15.02 0.96 4.58
C CYS A 59 -15.13 -0.19 5.59
N VAL A 60 -14.29 -0.17 6.62
CA VAL A 60 -14.28 -1.18 7.70
C VAL A 60 -15.28 -0.88 8.83
N VAL A 61 -15.99 0.26 8.76
CA VAL A 61 -16.99 0.60 9.77
C VAL A 61 -18.26 -0.17 9.46
N ILE A 62 -18.75 -0.93 10.44
CA ILE A 62 -19.97 -1.74 10.32
C ILE A 62 -21.11 -0.86 9.80
N ALA A 63 -21.81 -1.37 8.78
CA ALA A 63 -22.90 -0.68 8.08
C ALA A 63 -22.56 0.65 7.37
N CYS A 64 -21.29 1.08 7.27
CA CYS A 64 -20.92 2.22 6.42
C CYS A 64 -20.76 1.79 4.96
N ARG A 65 -21.47 2.46 4.05
CA ARG A 65 -21.30 2.32 2.59
C ARG A 65 -20.50 3.46 1.96
N CYS A 66 -19.89 4.28 2.80
CA CYS A 66 -19.06 5.40 2.40
C CYS A 66 -17.82 4.90 1.65
N VAL A 67 -17.35 5.67 0.66
CA VAL A 67 -16.01 5.48 0.08
C VAL A 67 -14.99 6.20 0.98
N PRO A 68 -14.09 5.48 1.65
CA PRO A 68 -13.05 6.06 2.47
C PRO A 68 -12.13 6.97 1.67
N LYS A 69 -11.68 8.08 2.29
CA LYS A 69 -10.69 8.97 1.70
C LYS A 69 -9.29 8.53 2.10
N VAL A 70 -8.33 8.63 1.19
CA VAL A 70 -6.90 8.45 1.54
C VAL A 70 -6.53 9.48 2.60
N LYS A 71 -6.05 9.00 3.74
CA LYS A 71 -5.49 9.85 4.80
C LYS A 71 -3.98 9.98 4.64
N GLN A 72 -3.29 8.87 4.34
CA GLN A 72 -1.85 8.86 4.18
C GLN A 72 -1.38 7.60 3.43
N TYR A 73 -0.34 7.74 2.62
CA TYR A 73 0.43 6.59 2.14
C TYR A 73 1.58 6.31 3.12
N LYS A 74 1.73 5.06 3.54
CA LYS A 74 2.65 4.64 4.58
C LYS A 74 3.74 3.74 4.00
N LYS A 75 4.94 3.88 4.56
CA LYS A 75 6.08 2.99 4.40
C LYS A 75 6.37 2.38 5.75
N ARG A 76 6.56 1.06 5.83
CA ARG A 76 7.03 0.35 7.02
C ARG A 76 8.12 -0.62 6.61
N THR A 77 9.19 -0.71 7.38
CA THR A 77 10.14 -1.82 7.25
C THR A 77 9.62 -2.98 8.10
N VAL A 78 9.47 -4.15 7.48
CA VAL A 78 9.18 -5.41 8.14
C VAL A 78 10.51 -6.15 8.25
N GLU A 79 10.85 -6.57 9.46
CA GLU A 79 12.12 -7.23 9.76
C GLU A 79 11.83 -8.65 10.24
N ASP A 80 12.61 -9.58 9.72
CA ASP A 80 12.71 -10.98 10.11
C ASP A 80 14.20 -11.33 10.30
N VAL A 81 14.51 -12.49 10.85
CA VAL A 81 15.87 -12.91 11.26
C VAL A 81 16.89 -12.76 10.12
N GLU A 82 16.48 -13.07 8.89
CA GLU A 82 17.36 -13.06 7.71
C GLU A 82 16.88 -12.11 6.60
N HIS A 83 15.82 -11.35 6.86
CA HIS A 83 15.17 -10.59 5.80
C HIS A 83 14.60 -9.25 6.29
N ARG A 84 14.79 -8.19 5.50
CA ARG A 84 14.11 -6.91 5.70
C ARG A 84 13.38 -6.55 4.43
N THR A 85 12.08 -6.32 4.53
CA THR A 85 11.24 -5.85 3.42
C THR A 85 10.70 -4.46 3.71
N VAL A 86 10.64 -3.61 2.69
CA VAL A 86 9.90 -2.35 2.75
C VAL A 86 8.47 -2.56 2.25
N LEU A 87 7.49 -2.40 3.13
CA LEU A 87 6.07 -2.47 2.83
C LEU A 87 5.49 -1.08 2.56
N TYR A 88 4.90 -0.89 1.39
CA TYR A 88 4.10 0.30 1.03
C TYR A 88 2.61 -0.03 1.10
N TYR A 89 1.81 0.83 1.75
CA TYR A 89 0.38 0.60 1.91
C TYR A 89 -0.37 1.91 2.17
N ALA A 90 -1.69 1.91 1.97
CA ALA A 90 -2.54 3.05 2.24
C ALA A 90 -3.17 3.02 3.64
N ARG A 91 -3.31 4.21 4.24
CA ARG A 91 -4.17 4.47 5.38
C ARG A 91 -5.36 5.30 4.91
N TYR A 92 -6.55 4.80 5.20
CA TYR A 92 -7.81 5.44 4.86
C TYR A 92 -8.51 6.03 6.07
N GLN A 93 -9.43 6.93 5.80
CA GLN A 93 -10.35 7.48 6.76
C GLN A 93 -11.78 7.34 6.23
N CYS A 94 -12.63 6.75 7.06
CA CYS A 94 -14.07 6.74 6.84
C CYS A 94 -14.57 8.19 6.69
N THR A 95 -15.38 8.44 5.68
CA THR A 95 -15.97 9.75 5.39
C THR A 95 -17.38 9.91 5.98
N GLY A 96 -17.93 8.84 6.58
CA GLY A 96 -19.18 8.88 7.34
C GLY A 96 -19.02 9.50 8.74
N GLY A 97 -20.10 9.45 9.54
CA GLY A 97 -20.18 10.14 10.83
C GLY A 97 -19.08 9.79 11.85
N VAL A 98 -18.61 8.54 11.85
CA VAL A 98 -17.62 8.04 12.83
C VAL A 98 -16.19 8.53 12.54
N LYS A 99 -15.87 8.90 11.27
CA LYS A 99 -14.53 9.36 10.82
C LYS A 99 -13.34 8.48 11.24
N LYS A 100 -13.56 7.19 11.52
CA LYS A 100 -12.53 6.21 11.92
C LYS A 100 -11.45 6.07 10.84
N SER A 101 -10.18 6.04 11.27
CA SER A 101 -9.04 5.77 10.38
C SER A 101 -8.59 4.31 10.49
N PHE A 102 -8.20 3.70 9.38
CA PHE A 102 -7.75 2.31 9.31
C PHE A 102 -6.71 2.12 8.21
N SER A 103 -5.96 1.02 8.25
CA SER A 103 -4.93 0.70 7.27
C SER A 103 -5.31 -0.53 6.46
N THR A 104 -4.89 -0.61 5.21
CA THR A 104 -5.19 -1.78 4.36
C THR A 104 -4.57 -3.08 4.86
N ILE A 105 -3.56 -2.98 5.74
CA ILE A 105 -2.89 -4.12 6.38
C ILE A 105 -3.49 -4.51 7.75
N SER A 106 -4.52 -3.79 8.23
CA SER A 106 -5.14 -4.15 9.51
C SER A 106 -6.17 -5.25 9.33
N ASP A 107 -6.32 -6.13 10.31
CA ASP A 107 -7.28 -7.24 10.28
C ASP A 107 -8.70 -6.78 9.91
N ALA A 108 -9.14 -5.63 10.42
CA ALA A 108 -10.44 -5.05 10.12
C ALA A 108 -10.67 -4.73 8.63
N TYR A 109 -9.60 -4.59 7.83
CA TYR A 109 -9.68 -4.40 6.39
C TYR A 109 -9.60 -5.72 5.61
N LEU A 110 -8.95 -6.72 6.20
CA LEU A 110 -8.73 -8.04 5.59
C LEU A 110 -9.88 -9.03 5.86
N SER A 111 -10.75 -8.71 6.83
CA SER A 111 -11.98 -9.43 7.15
C SER A 111 -13.14 -9.10 6.21
#